data_AF-A0A499S1U9-F1
#
_entry.id   AF-A0A499S1U9-F1
#
_cell.length_a   1.000
_cell.length_b   1.000
_cell.length_c   1.000
_cell.angle_alpha   90.00
_cell.angle_beta   90.00
_cell.angle_gamma   90.00
#
_symmetry.space_group_name_H-M   'P 1'
#
loop_
_entity.id
_entity.type
_entity.pdbx_description
1 polymer ?
#
loop_
_entity_poly.entity_id
_entity_poly.type
_entity_poly.pdbx_seq_one_letter_code
_entity_poly.pdbx_strand_id
1 'polypeptide(L)'
;MIKKEIRCFSNFATEPKKAKWSEFPLFNKEFGHLERDTIVGRRHGSAIITLVERVSKMIITLRPLGRKATDIENALHSMFSALPSHIFKSITFDCGKEFSNWKTICNCHDISIFFANPGTPSQRGLNEHLAF
;
A
#
# COMPACT_ATOMS: atom_id res chain seq x y z
N MET A 1 6.72 -0.34 -26.66
CA MET A 1 7.19 -0.15 -25.27
C MET A 1 6.73 1.22 -24.79
N ILE A 2 5.53 1.32 -24.21
CA ILE A 2 5.00 2.58 -23.69
C ILE A 2 5.38 2.67 -22.22
N LYS A 3 5.92 3.83 -21.84
CA LYS A 3 6.48 4.21 -20.54
C LYS A 3 5.60 3.74 -19.36
N LYS A 4 6.07 2.72 -18.62
CA LYS A 4 5.53 2.28 -17.32
C LYS A 4 5.88 3.22 -16.15
N GLU A 5 6.51 4.36 -16.44
CA GLU A 5 7.08 5.29 -15.44
C GLU A 5 6.04 6.16 -14.70
N ILE A 6 4.74 6.14 -15.08
CA ILE A 6 3.76 7.18 -14.68
C ILE A 6 2.54 6.64 -13.91
N ARG A 7 2.72 5.72 -12.95
CA ARG A 7 1.65 5.36 -11.97
C ARG A 7 2.11 5.34 -10.51
N CYS A 8 3.38 5.63 -10.28
CA CYS A 8 4.02 5.45 -8.99
C CYS A 8 4.17 6.82 -8.31
N PHE A 9 3.14 7.31 -7.61
CA PHE A 9 3.17 8.64 -6.98
C PHE A 9 3.85 8.60 -5.61
N SER A 10 5.10 9.05 -5.57
CA SER A 10 5.87 9.15 -4.33
C SER A 10 5.59 10.48 -3.62
N ASN A 11 5.52 10.45 -2.28
CA ASN A 11 5.57 11.68 -1.45
C ASN A 11 7.01 12.25 -1.31
N PHE A 12 7.98 11.81 -2.13
CA PHE A 12 9.35 12.30 -2.08
C PHE A 12 9.57 13.47 -3.06
N ALA A 13 9.15 14.65 -2.61
CA ALA A 13 9.63 16.01 -2.95
C ALA A 13 9.82 16.47 -4.41
N THR A 14 9.66 15.63 -5.44
CA THR A 14 10.09 15.97 -6.81
C THR A 14 9.02 15.75 -7.89
N GLU A 15 7.86 15.18 -7.56
CA GLU A 15 6.76 14.98 -8.51
C GLU A 15 5.48 15.69 -8.03
N PRO A 16 4.67 16.26 -8.95
CA PRO A 16 3.42 16.91 -8.59
C PRO A 16 2.47 15.91 -7.94
N LYS A 17 1.97 16.26 -6.74
CA LYS A 17 0.99 15.45 -6.00
C LYS A 17 -0.26 15.24 -6.85
N LYS A 18 -0.39 14.10 -7.54
CA LYS A 18 -1.68 13.73 -8.13
C LYS A 18 -2.61 13.26 -7.03
N ALA A 19 -3.77 13.89 -6.95
CA ALA A 19 -4.81 13.47 -6.04
C ALA A 19 -5.35 12.11 -6.49
N LYS A 20 -5.54 11.17 -5.55
CA LYS A 20 -6.07 9.82 -5.83
C LYS A 20 -7.37 9.88 -6.66
N TRP A 21 -8.24 10.86 -6.36
CA TRP A 21 -9.50 11.13 -7.04
C TRP A 21 -9.37 11.50 -8.52
N SER A 22 -8.22 12.04 -8.93
CA SER A 22 -7.97 12.38 -10.33
C SER A 22 -7.67 11.15 -11.18
N GLU A 23 -7.10 10.10 -10.57
CA GLU A 23 -6.78 8.83 -11.23
C GLU A 23 -7.92 7.80 -11.06
N PHE A 24 -8.58 7.82 -9.90
CA PHE A 24 -9.66 6.93 -9.54
C PHE A 24 -10.89 7.75 -9.08
N PRO A 25 -11.77 8.17 -10.00
CA PRO A 25 -12.96 8.96 -9.66
C PRO A 25 -13.92 8.24 -8.71
N LEU A 26 -13.91 6.90 -8.73
CA LEU A 26 -14.75 6.05 -7.89
C LEU A 26 -14.00 5.47 -6.69
N PHE A 27 -12.83 6.02 -6.32
CA PHE A 27 -11.95 5.49 -5.27
C PHE A 27 -12.63 5.13 -3.93
N ASN A 28 -13.73 5.82 -3.57
CA ASN A 28 -14.52 5.55 -2.36
C ASN A 28 -15.66 4.53 -2.54
N LYS A 29 -15.97 4.13 -3.77
CA LYS A 29 -17.14 3.36 -4.16
C LYS A 29 -16.80 2.12 -4.98
N GLU A 30 -15.55 1.96 -5.40
CA GLU A 30 -15.08 0.82 -6.17
C GLU A 30 -14.11 -0.07 -5.38
N PHE A 31 -14.15 -1.36 -5.68
CA PHE A 31 -13.22 -2.33 -5.10
C PHE A 31 -11.80 -2.17 -5.67
N GLY A 32 -10.82 -2.53 -4.85
CA GLY A 32 -9.43 -2.72 -5.29
C GLY A 32 -8.48 -1.67 -4.74
N HIS A 33 -8.91 -0.87 -3.78
CA HIS A 33 -8.08 0.14 -3.14
C HIS A 33 -7.73 -0.29 -1.72
N LEU A 34 -6.48 -0.70 -1.52
CA LEU A 34 -5.96 -1.16 -0.24
C LEU A 34 -5.40 0.00 0.59
N GLU A 35 -5.64 -0.04 1.89
CA GLU A 35 -4.91 0.73 2.91
C GLU A 35 -4.01 -0.23 3.68
N ARG A 36 -2.74 0.13 3.84
CA ARG A 36 -1.77 -0.66 4.61
C ARG A 36 -1.66 -0.14 6.02
N ASP A 37 -1.58 -1.05 6.99
CA ASP A 37 -0.98 -0.81 8.31
C ASP A 37 0.17 -1.77 8.59
N THR A 38 0.93 -1.50 9.65
CA THR A 38 1.79 -2.53 10.23
C THR A 38 1.81 -2.50 11.72
N ILE A 39 1.50 -3.67 12.24
CA ILE A 39 1.56 -3.99 13.65
C ILE A 39 2.97 -4.50 13.91
N VAL A 40 3.71 -3.77 14.73
CA VAL A 40 5.05 -4.17 15.16
C VAL A 40 4.93 -4.92 16.49
N GLY A 41 5.45 -6.15 16.53
CA GLY A 41 5.45 -6.98 17.72
C GLY A 41 6.34 -6.44 18.83
N ARG A 42 6.17 -6.97 20.06
CA ARG A 42 6.95 -6.57 21.24
C ARG A 42 8.45 -6.63 20.98
N ARG A 43 9.18 -5.65 21.53
CA ARG A 43 10.65 -5.48 21.36
C ARG A 43 11.10 -5.37 19.90
N HIS A 44 10.21 -4.96 18.99
CA HIS A 44 10.52 -4.79 17.57
C HIS A 44 10.99 -6.07 16.84
N GLY A 45 10.73 -7.25 17.41
CA GLY A 45 11.24 -8.53 16.90
C GLY A 45 10.44 -9.12 15.74
N SER A 46 9.22 -8.63 15.48
CA SER A 46 8.36 -9.10 14.40
C SER A 46 7.50 -7.98 13.83
N ALA A 47 6.99 -8.17 12.62
CA ALA A 47 5.98 -7.31 12.01
C ALA A 47 4.85 -8.15 11.42
N ILE A 48 3.64 -7.62 11.47
CA ILE A 48 2.49 -8.08 10.71
C ILE A 48 2.04 -6.90 9.86
N ILE A 49 1.97 -7.12 8.55
CA ILE A 49 1.42 -6.14 7.61
C ILE A 49 -0.06 -6.47 7.49
N THR A 50 -0.90 -5.46 7.63
CA THR A 50 -2.33 -5.56 7.35
C THR A 50 -2.65 -4.75 6.11
N LEU A 51 -3.47 -5.31 5.22
CA LEU A 51 -4.00 -4.62 4.06
C LEU A 51 -5.52 -4.68 4.15
N VAL A 52 -6.16 -3.51 4.17
CA VAL A 52 -7.61 -3.40 4.27
C VAL A 52 -8.15 -2.84 2.96
N GLU A 53 -9.06 -3.57 2.33
CA GLU A 53 -9.75 -3.10 1.14
C GLU A 53 -10.88 -2.12 1.52
N ARG A 54 -10.91 -0.98 0.83
CA ARG A 54 -11.70 0.17 1.28
C ARG A 54 -13.21 -0.03 1.23
N VAL A 55 -13.75 -0.72 0.24
CA VAL A 55 -15.21 -0.84 0.07
C VAL A 55 -15.75 -2.07 0.80
N SER A 56 -15.18 -3.24 0.53
CA SER A 56 -15.57 -4.54 1.09
C SER A 56 -15.13 -4.75 2.53
N LYS A 57 -14.18 -3.94 3.03
CA LYS A 57 -13.53 -4.12 4.34
C LYS A 57 -12.78 -5.45 4.48
N MET A 58 -12.46 -6.11 3.35
CA MET A 58 -11.63 -7.32 3.36
C MET A 58 -10.26 -7.02 3.98
N ILE A 59 -9.84 -7.86 4.92
CA ILE A 59 -8.56 -7.74 5.61
C ILE A 59 -7.65 -8.87 5.17
N ILE A 60 -6.46 -8.52 4.69
CA ILE A 60 -5.37 -9.45 4.37
C ILE A 60 -4.24 -9.21 5.37
N THR A 61 -3.79 -10.27 6.03
CA THR A 61 -2.66 -10.20 6.95
C THR A 61 -1.46 -10.94 6.35
N LEU A 62 -0.30 -10.28 6.35
CA LEU A 62 0.96 -10.85 5.87
C LEU A 62 1.97 -10.83 7.01
N ARG A 63 2.65 -11.94 7.21
CA ARG A 63 3.73 -12.07 8.18
C ARG A 63 5.08 -12.10 7.44
N PRO A 64 5.75 -10.96 7.25
CA PRO A 64 7.09 -10.96 6.70
C PRO A 64 8.08 -11.66 7.64
N LEU A 65 9.18 -12.18 7.07
CA LEU A 65 10.25 -12.82 7.84
C LEU A 65 10.98 -11.84 8.77
N GLY A 66 10.96 -10.55 8.42
CA GLY A 66 11.60 -9.48 9.15
C GLY A 66 11.00 -8.11 8.81
N ARG A 67 11.68 -7.05 9.26
CA ARG A 67 11.24 -5.65 9.08
C ARG A 67 11.99 -4.92 7.97
N LYS A 68 12.93 -5.58 7.31
CA LYS A 68 13.67 -4.94 6.21
C LYS A 68 12.72 -4.72 5.05
N ALA A 69 12.95 -3.66 4.28
CA ALA A 69 12.14 -3.36 3.10
C ALA A 69 12.07 -4.57 2.14
N THR A 70 13.15 -5.35 2.04
CA THR A 70 13.22 -6.59 1.25
C THR A 70 12.29 -7.68 1.75
N ASP A 71 12.17 -7.88 3.07
CA ASP A 71 11.33 -8.93 3.65
C ASP A 71 9.84 -8.60 3.45
N ILE A 72 9.52 -7.31 3.57
CA ILE A 72 8.18 -6.76 3.35
C ILE A 72 7.81 -6.83 1.86
N GLU A 73 8.74 -6.45 0.99
CA GLU A 73 8.58 -6.54 -0.48
C GLU A 73 8.34 -7.99 -0.91
N ASN A 74 9.13 -8.94 -0.41
CA ASN A 74 8.96 -10.35 -0.72
C ASN A 74 7.57 -10.85 -0.31
N ALA A 75 7.10 -10.50 0.89
CA ALA A 75 5.77 -10.88 1.37
C ALA A 75 4.65 -10.31 0.48
N LEU A 76 4.75 -9.04 0.08
CA LEU A 76 3.80 -8.40 -0.83
C LEU A 76 3.86 -9.04 -2.22
N HIS A 77 5.06 -9.29 -2.74
CA HIS A 77 5.25 -9.90 -4.05
C HIS A 77 4.67 -11.31 -4.11
N SER A 78 4.89 -12.15 -3.08
CA SER A 78 4.29 -13.48 -2.99
C SER A 78 2.76 -13.41 -2.96
N MET A 79 2.19 -12.47 -2.22
CA MET A 79 0.73 -12.30 -2.15
C MET A 79 0.14 -11.89 -3.50
N PHE A 80 0.68 -10.85 -4.14
CA PHE A 80 0.16 -10.39 -5.43
C PHE A 80 0.36 -11.42 -6.54
N SER A 81 1.46 -12.19 -6.50
CA SER A 81 1.71 -13.25 -7.50
C SER A 81 0.75 -14.44 -7.36
N ALA A 82 0.17 -14.64 -6.17
CA ALA A 82 -0.80 -15.71 -5.91
C ALA A 82 -2.24 -15.32 -6.32
N LEU A 83 -2.47 -14.07 -6.70
CA LEU A 83 -3.78 -13.55 -7.06
C LEU A 83 -3.84 -13.23 -8.56
N PRO A 84 -5.04 -13.30 -9.17
CA PRO A 84 -5.23 -12.77 -10.51
C PRO A 84 -4.79 -11.31 -10.62
N SER A 85 -4.17 -10.97 -11.75
CA SER A 85 -3.73 -9.60 -12.02
C SER A 85 -4.92 -8.63 -12.02
N HIS A 86 -4.65 -7.37 -11.68
CA HIS A 86 -5.62 -6.26 -11.70
C HIS A 86 -6.80 -6.36 -10.71
N ILE A 87 -6.81 -7.34 -9.80
CA ILE A 87 -7.78 -7.35 -8.67
C ILE A 87 -7.63 -6.09 -7.82
N PHE A 88 -6.41 -5.70 -7.53
CA PHE A 88 -6.09 -4.48 -6.78
C PHE A 88 -5.57 -3.40 -7.72
N LYS A 89 -6.09 -2.20 -7.55
CA LYS A 89 -5.79 -1.00 -8.36
C LYS A 89 -4.75 -0.13 -7.68
N SER A 90 -4.82 0.00 -6.36
CA SER A 90 -3.89 0.84 -5.62
C SER A 90 -3.64 0.41 -4.19
N ILE A 91 -2.50 0.82 -3.62
CA ILE A 91 -2.21 0.71 -2.18
C ILE A 91 -1.85 2.09 -1.64
N THR A 92 -2.41 2.45 -0.48
CA THR A 92 -1.95 3.61 0.30
C THR A 92 -1.09 3.14 1.48
N PHE A 93 0.17 3.57 1.53
CA PHE A 93 1.08 3.38 2.66
C PHE A 93 1.08 4.58 3.60
N ASP A 94 1.54 4.36 4.83
CA ASP A 94 2.03 5.42 5.71
C ASP A 94 3.44 5.87 5.29
N CYS A 95 3.94 6.98 5.83
CA CYS A 95 5.30 7.47 5.56
C CYS A 95 6.39 6.65 6.28
N GLY A 96 6.17 5.36 6.51
CA GLY A 96 7.15 4.46 7.10
C GLY A 96 8.37 4.28 6.19
N LYS A 97 9.57 4.28 6.79
CA LYS A 97 10.82 4.04 6.05
C LYS A 97 10.94 2.60 5.55
N GLU A 98 10.13 1.70 6.08
CA GLU A 98 10.16 0.28 5.73
C GLU A 98 9.68 -0.04 4.30
N PHE A 99 9.29 0.96 3.49
CA PHE A 99 8.86 0.80 2.10
C PHE A 99 9.77 1.45 1.06
N SER A 100 11.06 1.61 1.30
CA SER A 100 11.98 2.19 0.29
C SER A 100 11.87 1.54 -1.11
N ASN A 101 11.47 0.26 -1.19
CA ASN A 101 11.39 -0.52 -2.43
C ASN A 101 10.00 -0.52 -3.09
N TRP A 102 9.10 0.38 -2.70
CA TRP A 102 7.72 0.46 -3.22
C TRP A 102 7.64 0.53 -4.76
N LYS A 103 8.63 1.15 -5.43
CA LYS A 103 8.69 1.25 -6.90
C LYS A 103 8.69 -0.11 -7.59
N THR A 104 9.38 -1.10 -7.03
CA THR A 104 9.43 -2.44 -7.60
C THR A 104 8.05 -3.08 -7.61
N ILE A 105 7.33 -2.97 -6.48
CA ILE A 105 5.98 -3.52 -6.32
C ILE A 105 5.01 -2.87 -7.33
N CYS A 106 5.05 -1.54 -7.45
CA CYS A 106 4.24 -0.78 -8.40
C CYS A 106 4.42 -1.30 -9.84
N ASN A 107 5.67 -1.47 -10.27
CA ASN A 107 6.02 -1.85 -11.64
C ASN A 107 5.72 -3.33 -11.98
N CYS A 108 5.98 -4.23 -11.02
CA CYS A 108 5.78 -5.67 -11.21
C CYS A 108 4.30 -6.04 -11.30
N HIS A 109 3.45 -5.41 -10.48
CA HIS A 109 2.05 -5.81 -10.32
C HIS A 109 1.05 -4.84 -10.97
N ASP A 110 1.54 -3.75 -11.59
CA ASP A 110 0.71 -2.68 -12.19
C ASP A 110 -0.29 -2.08 -11.19
N ILE A 111 0.21 -1.75 -9.99
CA ILE A 111 -0.58 -1.22 -8.89
C ILE A 111 -0.11 0.20 -8.57
N SER A 112 -1.03 1.17 -8.56
CA SER A 112 -0.71 2.55 -8.19
C SER A 112 -0.41 2.65 -6.68
N ILE A 113 0.70 3.29 -6.32
CA ILE A 113 1.10 3.46 -4.92
C ILE A 113 0.93 4.92 -4.50
N PHE A 114 0.31 5.11 -3.35
CA PHE A 114 0.12 6.41 -2.69
C PHE A 114 0.68 6.39 -1.28
N PHE A 115 1.01 7.56 -0.75
CA PHE A 115 1.44 7.74 0.63
C PHE A 115 0.54 8.74 1.34
N ALA A 116 0.11 8.43 2.57
CA ALA A 116 -0.58 9.38 3.42
C ALA A 116 0.35 10.56 3.79
N ASN A 117 -0.18 11.76 4.03
CA ASN A 117 0.66 12.85 4.53
C ASN A 117 1.04 12.59 6.01
N PRO A 118 2.27 12.93 6.43
CA PRO A 118 2.66 12.86 7.84
C PRO A 118 1.68 13.63 8.73
N GLY A 119 1.31 13.04 9.88
CA GLY A 119 0.42 13.68 10.85
C GLY A 119 -1.06 13.79 10.44
N THR A 120 -1.49 13.13 9.36
CA THR A 120 -2.90 13.11 8.93
C THR A 120 -3.48 11.69 8.89
N PRO A 121 -3.66 11.06 10.06
CA PRO A 121 -4.06 9.66 10.12
C PRO A 121 -5.51 9.45 9.62
N SER A 122 -6.35 10.50 9.63
CA SER A 122 -7.69 10.55 9.00
C SER A 122 -7.70 10.34 7.47
N GLN A 123 -6.56 10.48 6.78
CA GLN A 123 -6.43 10.08 5.37
C GLN A 123 -6.42 8.54 5.17
N ARG A 124 -6.42 7.80 6.28
CA ARG A 124 -6.56 6.34 6.41
C ARG A 124 -7.75 6.00 7.31
N GLY A 125 -8.89 6.68 7.11
CA GLY A 125 -10.06 6.59 8.01
C GLY A 125 -10.63 5.17 8.22
N LEU A 126 -10.15 4.17 7.49
CA LEU A 126 -10.47 2.76 7.69
C LEU A 126 -9.63 2.07 8.73
N ASN A 127 -8.32 2.31 8.73
CA ASN A 127 -7.42 1.73 9.72
C ASN A 127 -7.70 2.25 11.13
N GLU A 128 -8.21 3.47 11.28
CA GLU A 128 -8.57 4.03 12.59
C GLU A 128 -9.85 3.41 13.18
N HIS A 129 -10.78 2.94 12.35
CA HIS A 129 -12.02 2.31 12.80
C HIS A 129 -11.90 0.79 12.99
N LEU A 130 -10.92 0.17 12.33
CA LEU A 130 -10.66 -1.27 12.34
C LEU A 130 -9.38 -1.64 13.12
N ALA A 131 -8.78 -0.68 13.84
CA ALA A 131 -7.59 -0.92 14.65
C ALA A 131 -7.89 -2.01 15.69
N PHE A 132 -7.25 -3.17 15.52
CA PHE A 132 -7.13 -4.24 16.52
C PHE A 132 -6.03 -3.90 17.52
#